data_AF-A0A6P0NEP0-F1
#
_entry.id   AF-A0A6P0NEP0-F1
#
_cell.length_a   1.000
_cell.length_b   1.000
_cell.length_c   1.000
_cell.angle_alpha   90.00
_cell.angle_beta   90.00
_cell.angle_gamma   90.00
#
_symmetry.space_group_name_H-M   'P 1'
#
loop_
_entity.id
_entity.type
_entity.pdbx_description
1 polymer ?
#
loop_
_entity_poly.entity_id
_entity_poly.type
_entity_poly.pdbx_seq_one_letter_code
_entity_poly.pdbx_strand_id
1 'polypeptide(L)' 'MTLSPQAVYENLSHLSEVDLVVGASYRQQAYELITDDAISPVWKERICDRLNRANQLQALTTVGPDESY' A
#
# COMPACT_ATOMS: atom_id res chain seq x y z
N MET A 1 -14.09 11.68 -3.92
CA MET A 1 -13.34 12.30 -2.81
C MET A 1 -11.94 11.74 -2.86
N THR A 2 -10.95 12.53 -3.24
CA THR A 2 -9.53 12.13 -3.15
C THR A 2 -9.09 12.25 -1.70
N LEU A 3 -8.63 11.14 -1.11
CA LEU A 3 -8.09 11.13 0.25
C LEU A 3 -6.80 11.95 0.30
N SER A 4 -6.48 12.51 1.47
CA SER A 4 -5.22 13.21 1.64
C SER A 4 -4.04 12.23 1.55
N PRO A 5 -2.85 12.67 1.10
CA PRO A 5 -1.65 11.84 1.06
C PRO A 5 -1.31 11.17 2.39
N GLN A 6 -1.56 11.88 3.48
CA GLN A 6 -1.37 11.36 4.82
C GLN A 6 -2.35 10.21 5.14
N ALA A 7 -3.63 10.38 4.83
CA ALA A 7 -4.63 9.33 5.09
C ALA A 7 -4.33 8.05 4.30
N VAL A 8 -3.90 8.18 3.03
CA VAL A 8 -3.50 7.01 2.23
C VAL A 8 -2.22 6.38 2.78
N TYR A 9 -1.26 7.16 3.23
CA TYR A 9 -0.06 6.64 3.88
C TYR A 9 -0.38 5.85 5.16
N GLU A 10 -1.32 6.32 5.96
CA GLU A 10 -1.82 5.61 7.15
C GLU A 10 -2.54 4.32 6.77
N ASN A 11 -3.44 4.35 5.78
CA ASN A 11 -4.13 3.16 5.27
C ASN A 11 -3.14 2.06 4.83
N LEU A 12 -2.07 2.44 4.14
CA LEU A 12 -1.01 1.50 3.72
C LEU A 12 -0.28 0.83 4.90
N SER A 13 -0.33 1.41 6.11
CA SER A 13 0.23 0.78 7.31
C SER A 13 -0.58 -0.42 7.79
N HIS A 14 -1.87 -0.46 7.48
CA HIS A 14 -2.78 -1.55 7.83
C HIS A 14 -2.93 -2.58 6.72
N LEU A 15 -2.24 -2.41 5.59
CA LEU A 15 -2.41 -3.25 4.40
C LEU A 15 -2.07 -4.73 4.65
N SER A 16 -1.19 -5.04 5.61
CA SER A 16 -0.89 -6.40 6.05
C SER A 16 -1.90 -6.99 7.04
N GLU A 17 -2.76 -6.15 7.63
CA GLU A 17 -3.73 -6.54 8.68
C GLU A 17 -5.15 -6.70 8.13
N VAL A 18 -5.39 -6.26 6.89
CA VAL A 18 -6.70 -6.27 6.24
C VAL A 18 -6.79 -7.36 5.17
N ASP A 19 -8.01 -7.79 4.87
CA ASP A 19 -8.31 -8.76 3.81
C ASP A 19 -7.95 -8.23 2.42
N LEU A 20 -7.79 -9.15 1.47
CA LEU A 20 -7.39 -8.88 0.09
C LEU A 20 -8.23 -7.79 -0.61
N VAL A 21 -9.55 -7.75 -0.35
CA VAL A 21 -10.46 -6.77 -0.94
C VAL A 21 -10.17 -5.35 -0.42
N VAL A 22 -10.01 -5.19 0.89
CA VAL A 22 -9.68 -3.90 1.51
C VAL A 22 -8.27 -3.47 1.12
N GLY A 23 -7.33 -4.42 1.09
CA GLY A 23 -5.97 -4.20 0.61
C GLY A 23 -5.93 -3.72 -0.85
N ALA A 24 -6.78 -4.27 -1.73
CA ALA A 24 -6.90 -3.80 -3.10
C ALA A 24 -7.37 -2.33 -3.18
N SER A 25 -8.33 -1.94 -2.34
CA SER A 25 -8.77 -0.54 -2.25
C SER A 25 -7.65 0.40 -1.78
N TYR A 26 -6.85 0.01 -0.79
CA TYR A 26 -5.71 0.83 -0.33
C TYR A 26 -4.63 1.00 -1.41
N ARG A 27 -4.37 -0.06 -2.20
CA ARG A 27 -3.44 0.04 -3.34
C ARG A 27 -3.96 0.97 -4.42
N GLN A 28 -5.24 0.89 -4.75
CA GLN A 28 -5.86 1.79 -5.73
C GLN A 28 -5.71 3.25 -5.30
N GLN A 29 -6.04 3.57 -4.05
CA GLN A 29 -5.90 4.93 -3.49
C GLN A 29 -4.45 5.44 -3.55
N ALA A 30 -3.48 4.55 -3.29
CA ALA A 30 -2.06 4.88 -3.41
C ALA A 30 -1.67 5.22 -4.86
N TYR A 31 -2.11 4.41 -5.83
CA TYR A 31 -1.84 4.66 -7.24
C TYR A 31 -2.45 5.98 -7.72
N GLU A 32 -3.69 6.28 -7.34
CA GLU A 32 -4.35 7.54 -7.69
C GLU A 32 -3.50 8.75 -7.27
N LEU A 33 -2.95 8.73 -6.04
CA LEU A 33 -2.08 9.81 -5.55
C LEU A 33 -0.68 9.85 -6.19
N ILE A 34 -0.10 8.70 -6.52
CA ILE A 34 1.20 8.63 -7.19
C ILE A 34 1.09 9.24 -8.60
N THR A 35 -0.01 8.97 -9.30
CA THR A 35 -0.25 9.46 -10.66
C THR A 35 -0.79 10.89 -10.72
N ASP A 36 -1.23 11.46 -9.61
CA ASP A 36 -1.76 12.83 -9.56
C ASP A 36 -0.62 13.86 -9.55
N ASP A 37 -0.51 14.68 -10.61
CA ASP A 37 0.50 15.73 -10.75
C ASP A 37 0.39 16.85 -9.71
N ALA A 38 -0.76 17.01 -9.04
CA ALA A 38 -0.93 17.98 -7.96
C ALA A 38 -0.26 17.55 -6.64
N ILE A 39 0.13 16.28 -6.52
CA ILE A 39 0.76 15.74 -5.31
C ILE A 39 2.26 16.00 -5.33
N SER A 40 2.78 16.51 -4.21
CA SER A 40 4.21 16.75 -4.03
C SER A 40 5.03 15.47 -4.27
N PRO A 41 6.18 15.56 -4.98
CA PRO A 41 7.03 14.39 -5.23
C PRO A 41 7.49 13.69 -3.95
N VAL A 42 7.67 14.43 -2.85
CA VAL A 42 8.01 13.88 -1.53
C VAL A 42 6.92 12.94 -1.02
N TRP A 43 5.65 13.30 -1.24
CA TRP A 43 4.53 12.43 -0.85
C TRP A 43 4.42 11.20 -1.75
N LYS A 44 4.64 11.35 -3.06
CA LYS A 44 4.66 10.23 -4.00
C LYS A 44 5.72 9.20 -3.62
N GLU A 45 6.93 9.64 -3.30
CA GLU A 45 8.03 8.77 -2.85
C GLU A 45 7.65 8.03 -1.56
N ARG A 46 7.18 8.74 -0.54
CA ARG A 46 6.77 8.13 0.74
C ARG A 46 5.65 7.10 0.59
N ILE A 47 4.68 7.36 -0.28
CA ILE A 47 3.59 6.43 -0.56
C ILE A 47 4.11 5.20 -1.31
N CYS A 48 4.97 5.38 -2.32
CA CYS A 48 5.62 4.29 -3.04
C CYS A 48 6.43 3.37 -2.12
N ASP A 49 7.28 3.94 -1.26
CA ASP A 49 8.08 3.17 -0.30
C ASP A 49 7.21 2.35 0.65
N ARG A 50 6.15 2.98 1.18
CA ARG A 50 5.23 2.31 2.11
C ARG A 50 4.46 1.20 1.41
N LEU A 51 3.96 1.45 0.21
CA LEU A 51 3.25 0.47 -0.61
C LEU A 51 4.12 -0.74 -0.93
N ASN A 52 5.38 -0.51 -1.34
CA ASN A 52 6.33 -1.58 -1.61
C ASN A 52 6.60 -2.43 -0.36
N ARG A 53 6.87 -1.79 0.77
CA ARG A 53 7.13 -2.50 2.03
C ARG A 53 5.92 -3.31 2.48
N ALA A 54 4.71 -2.75 2.38
CA ALA A 54 3.50 -3.44 2.77
C ALA A 54 3.18 -4.63 1.85
N ASN A 55 3.40 -4.50 0.54
CA ASN A 55 3.28 -5.60 -0.40
C ASN A 55 4.31 -6.72 -0.14
N GLN A 56 5.55 -6.37 0.19
CA GLN A 56 6.57 -7.35 0.57
C GLN A 56 6.19 -8.13 1.83
N LEU A 57 5.67 -7.43 2.85
CA LEU A 57 5.18 -8.08 4.07
C LEU A 57 4.01 -9.01 3.77
N GLN A 58 3.03 -8.57 2.98
CA GLN A 58 1.89 -9.41 2.62
C GLN A 58 2.31 -10.63 1.78
N ALA A 59 3.29 -10.47 0.88
CA ALA A 59 3.87 -11.59 0.15
C ALA A 59 4.48 -12.60 1.14
N LEU A 60 5.34 -12.16 2.07
CA LEU A 60 5.93 -13.04 3.09
C LEU A 60 4.91 -13.73 3.99
N THR A 61 3.80 -13.07 4.34
CA THR A 61 2.71 -13.69 5.13
C THR A 61 1.88 -14.67 4.32
N THR A 62 1.71 -14.42 3.02
CA THR A 62 1.01 -15.33 2.10
C THR A 62 1.85 -16.58 1.81
N VAL A 63 3.18 -16.47 1.82
CA VAL A 63 4.10 -17.62 1.82
C VAL A 63 4.26 -18.15 3.26
N GLY A 64 3.18 -18.69 3.83
CA GLY A 64 3.30 -19.57 5.00
C GLY A 64 4.11 -20.84 4.67
N PRO A 65 4.64 -21.59 5.67
CA PRO A 65 5.71 -22.58 5.53
C PRO A 65 5.32 -23.91 4.84
N ASP A 66 4.56 -23.84 3.76
CA ASP A 66 4.14 -25.00 2.95
C ASP A 66 5.08 -25.20 1.74
N GLU A 67 6.39 -25.10 1.97
CA GLU A 67 7.40 -25.59 1.02
C GLU A 67 8.40 -26.48 1.77
N SER A 68 7.89 -27.56 2.36
CA SER A 68 8.71 -28.75 2.62
C SER A 68 8.66 -29.62 1.37
N TYR A 69 9.75 -29.60 0.58
CA TYR A 69 10.02 -30.57 -0.48
C TYR A 69 10.79 -31.78 0.06
#